data_AF-A0A921N397-F1
#
_entry.id   AF-A0A921N397-F1
#
_cell.length_a   1.000
_cell.length_b   1.000
_cell.length_c   1.000
_cell.angle_alpha   90.00
_cell.angle_beta   90.00
_cell.angle_gamma   90.00
#
_symmetry.space_group_name_H-M   'P 1'
#
loop_
_entity.id
_entity.type
_entity.pdbx_description
1 polymer ?
#
loop_
_entity_poly.entity_id
_entity_poly.type
_entity_poly.pdbx_seq_one_letter_code
_entity_poly.pdbx_strand_id
1 'polypeptide(L)' 'MSRADIGIDLGTANVLVYVSGKGIVLEEPSVVAIDKNNNSVLAVGEEARRMIGRTPGNIVAIRPLRDGVISDYDVT' A
#
# COMPACT_ATOMS: atom_id res chain seq x y z
N MET A 1 -10.79 -22.47 -15.62
CA MET A 1 -11.21 -21.43 -14.65
C MET A 1 -11.53 -20.17 -15.43
N SER A 2 -12.67 -19.53 -15.20
CA SER A 2 -12.96 -18.24 -15.84
C SER A 2 -12.00 -17.17 -15.31
N ARG A 3 -11.60 -16.25 -16.19
CA ARG A 3 -10.81 -15.08 -15.81
C ARG A 3 -11.63 -14.23 -14.83
N ALA A 4 -11.04 -13.85 -13.70
CA ALA A 4 -11.67 -12.92 -12.78
C ALA A 4 -11.43 -11.48 -13.27
N ASP A 5 -12.49 -10.69 -13.38
CA ASP A 5 -12.38 -9.26 -13.64
C ASP A 5 -12.10 -8.53 -12.33
N ILE A 6 -11.01 -7.77 -12.31
CA ILE A 6 -10.50 -7.08 -11.13
C ILE A 6 -10.44 -5.58 -11.42
N GLY A 7 -11.02 -4.78 -10.53
CA GLY A 7 -10.81 -3.33 -10.46
C GLY A 7 -9.92 -2.99 -9.27
N ILE A 8 -8.96 -2.10 -9.48
CA ILE A 8 -8.07 -1.62 -8.42
C ILE A 8 -8.19 -0.10 -8.35
N ASP A 9 -8.58 0.42 -7.20
CA ASP A 9 -8.53 1.85 -6.90
C ASP A 9 -7.25 2.12 -6.10
N LEU A 10 -6.36 2.91 -6.67
CA LEU A 10 -5.08 3.29 -6.08
C LEU A 10 -5.20 4.72 -5.53
N GLY A 11 -5.87 4.86 -4.40
CA GLY A 11 -6.04 6.15 -3.73
C GLY A 11 -4.81 6.58 -2.94
N THR A 12 -4.68 7.88 -2.67
CA THR A 12 -3.61 8.44 -1.80
C THR A 12 -3.78 8.09 -0.32
N ALA A 13 -4.99 7.67 0.07
CA ALA A 13 -5.32 7.28 1.44
C ALA A 13 -5.47 5.77 1.58
N ASN A 14 -6.24 5.13 0.70
CA ASN A 14 -6.53 3.70 0.72
C ASN A 14 -6.43 3.10 -0.68
N VAL A 15 -6.10 1.81 -0.73
CA VAL A 15 -6.20 0.95 -1.90
C VAL A 15 -7.41 0.04 -1.73
N LEU A 16 -8.22 -0.05 -2.78
CA LEU A 16 -9.36 -0.97 -2.83
C LEU A 16 -9.20 -1.95 -3.99
N VAL A 17 -9.55 -3.22 -3.75
CA VAL A 17 -9.64 -4.22 -4.81
C VAL A 17 -11.08 -4.71 -4.89
N TYR A 18 -11.67 -4.57 -6.07
CA TYR A 18 -12.99 -5.10 -6.42
C TYR A 18 -12.82 -6.32 -7.33
N VAL A 19 -13.58 -7.38 -7.06
CA VAL A 19 -13.67 -8.55 -7.94
C VAL A 19 -15.10 -8.71 -8.40
N SER A 20 -15.31 -8.81 -9.72
CA SER A 20 -16.63 -9.00 -10.32
C SER A 20 -17.35 -10.21 -9.72
N GLY A 21 -18.57 -10.00 -9.26
CA GLY A 21 -19.39 -11.01 -8.58
C GLY A 21 -19.04 -11.26 -7.11
N LYS A 22 -17.97 -10.67 -6.57
CA LYS A 22 -17.60 -10.75 -5.13
C LYS A 22 -17.73 -9.42 -4.38
N GLY A 23 -17.62 -8.30 -5.08
CA GLY A 23 -17.59 -6.98 -4.43
C GLY A 23 -16.16 -6.55 -4.08
N ILE A 24 -16.04 -5.66 -3.09
CA ILE A 24 -14.75 -5.23 -2.54
C ILE A 24 -14.18 -6.39 -1.71
N VAL A 25 -12.98 -6.84 -2.06
CA VAL A 25 -12.29 -7.96 -1.40
C VAL A 25 -11.06 -7.50 -0.62
N LEU A 26 -10.61 -6.27 -0.82
CA LEU A 26 -9.53 -5.63 -0.08
C LEU A 26 -9.82 -4.14 0.07
N GLU A 27 -9.58 -3.61 1.25
CA GLU A 27 -9.57 -2.19 1.57
C GLU A 27 -8.47 -1.96 2.63
N GLU A 28 -7.34 -1.42 2.21
CA GLU A 28 -6.16 -1.22 3.06
C GLU A 28 -5.63 0.22 2.91
N PRO A 29 -5.04 0.81 3.96
CA PRO A 29 -4.32 2.07 3.82
C PRO A 29 -3.22 2.00 2.75
N SER A 30 -3.06 3.08 1.98
CA SER A 30 -1.98 3.24 0.99
C SER A 30 -0.66 3.57 1.67
N VAL A 31 -0.16 2.65 2.50
CA VAL A 31 1.06 2.82 3.31
C VAL A 31 1.95 1.61 3.17
N VAL A 32 3.25 1.84 3.03
CA VAL A 32 4.29 0.79 3.01
C VAL A 32 5.37 1.17 4.01
N ALA A 33 5.84 0.19 4.79
CA ALA A 33 6.98 0.34 5.68
C ALA A 33 8.21 -0.32 5.05
N ILE A 34 9.32 0.41 4.95
CA ILE A 34 10.56 -0.05 4.33
C ILE A 34 11.74 0.08 5.30
N ASP A 35 12.68 -0.87 5.23
CA ASP A 35 14.02 -0.72 5.83
C ASP A 35 14.93 0.05 4.86
N LYS A 36 15.35 1.25 5.27
CA LYS A 36 16.19 2.13 4.45
C LYS A 36 17.59 1.57 4.17
N ASN A 37 18.04 0.59 4.94
CA ASN A 37 19.39 0.03 4.75
C ASN A 37 19.50 -0.84 3.50
N ASN A 38 18.42 -1.55 3.16
CA ASN A 38 18.38 -2.54 2.08
C ASN A 38 17.17 -2.39 1.14
N ASN A 39 16.34 -1.37 1.35
CA ASN A 39 15.11 -1.09 0.62
C ASN A 39 14.06 -2.22 0.67
N SER A 40 14.11 -3.08 1.70
CA SER A 40 13.16 -4.18 1.84
C SER A 40 11.82 -3.69 2.39
N VAL A 41 10.73 -4.22 1.84
CA VAL A 41 9.37 -4.01 2.37
C VAL A 41 9.20 -4.86 3.62
N LEU A 42 8.86 -4.22 4.73
CA LEU A 42 8.62 -4.86 6.03
C LEU A 42 7.15 -5.11 6.29
N ALA A 43 6.28 -4.19 5.85
CA ALA A 43 4.84 -4.27 6.01
C ALA A 43 4.13 -3.40 4.97
N VAL A 44 2.85 -3.70 4.71
CA VAL A 44 1.93 -2.91 3.87
C VAL A 44 0.61 -2.71 4.61
N GLY A 45 -0.21 -1.75 4.15
CA GLY A 45 -1.56 -1.57 4.67
C GLY A 45 -1.60 -1.13 6.12
N GLU A 46 -2.50 -1.72 6.90
CA GLU A 46 -2.71 -1.42 8.32
C GLU A 46 -1.45 -1.65 9.18
N GLU A 47 -0.67 -2.68 8.88
CA GLU A 47 0.56 -2.96 9.64
C GLU A 47 1.60 -1.86 9.43
N ALA A 48 1.79 -1.42 8.18
CA ALA A 48 2.66 -0.29 7.87
C ALA A 48 2.14 1.03 8.44
N ARG A 49 0.81 1.25 8.41
CA ARG A 49 0.19 2.45 9.00
C ARG A 49 0.45 2.55 10.50
N ARG A 50 0.41 1.44 11.23
CA ARG A 50 0.71 1.40 12.67
C ARG A 50 2.16 1.74 13.01
N MET A 51 3.08 1.65 12.03
CA MET A 51 4.49 1.95 12.20
C MET A 51 4.80 3.47 12.11
N ILE A 52 3.88 4.29 11.61
CA ILE A 52 4.07 5.74 11.48
C ILE A 52 4.41 6.37 12.83
N GLY A 53 5.59 6.98 12.93
CA GLY A 53 6.08 7.64 14.14
C GLY A 53 6.40 6.69 15.30
N ARG A 54 6.47 5.38 15.05
CA ARG A 54 6.68 4.35 16.08
C ARG A 54 7.85 3.41 15.78
N THR A 55 8.63 3.69 14.74
CA THR A 55 9.75 2.84 14.31
C THR A 55 11.11 3.48 14.59
N PRO A 56 12.17 2.66 14.73
CA PRO A 56 13.55 3.12 14.70
C PRO A 56 13.89 3.89 13.42
N GLY A 57 14.91 4.74 13.46
CA GLY A 57 15.22 5.68 12.38
C GLY A 57 15.58 5.06 11.01
N ASN A 58 15.93 3.76 10.96
CA ASN A 58 16.18 3.06 9.71
C ASN A 58 14.91 2.51 9.05
N ILE A 59 13.76 2.52 9.74
CA ILE A 59 12.48 2.07 9.19
C ILE A 59 11.59 3.28 8.96
N VAL A 60 11.11 3.45 7.73
CA VAL A 60 10.21 4.53 7.37
C VAL A 60 8.91 3.98 6.80
N ALA A 61 7.79 4.50 7.30
CA ALA A 61 6.48 4.27 6.71
C ALA A 61 6.16 5.43 5.75
N ILE A 62 5.94 5.12 4.47
CA ILE A 62 5.68 6.08 3.41
C ILE A 62 4.33 5.82 2.75
N ARG A 63 3.77 6.86 2.12
CA ARG A 63 2.63 6.74 1.21
C ARG A 63 3.16 6.81 -0.22
N PRO A 64 3.08 5.73 -1.01
CA PRO A 64 3.65 5.72 -2.36
C PRO A 64 2.81 6.55 -3.36
N LEU A 65 1.58 6.88 -3.00
CA LEU A 65 0.66 7.70 -3.79
C LEU A 65 0.37 9.00 -3.04
N ARG A 66 0.63 10.14 -3.69
CA ARG A 66 0.40 11.47 -3.13
C ARG A 66 -0.13 12.41 -4.20
N ASP A 67 -1.13 13.24 -3.85
CA ASP A 67 -1.73 14.23 -4.76
C ASP A 67 -2.15 13.65 -6.13
N GLY A 68 -2.54 12.36 -6.16
CA GLY A 68 -2.96 11.65 -7.37
C GLY A 68 -1.83 11.15 -8.27
N VAL A 69 -0.57 11.24 -7.83
CA VAL A 69 0.60 10.76 -8.59
C VAL A 69 1.34 9.66 -7.83
N ILE A 70 2.06 8.83 -8.59
CA ILE A 70 3.07 7.92 -8.04
C ILE A 70 4.23 8.78 -7.56
N SER A 71 4.39 8.86 -6.25
CA SER A 71 5.44 9.67 -5.61
C SER A 71 6.71 8.89 -5.31
N ASP A 72 6.67 7.56 -5.34
CA ASP A 72 7.83 6.69 -5.14
C ASP A 72 7.69 5.42 -6.01
N TYR A 73 8.51 5.32 -7.06
CA TYR A 73 8.39 4.28 -8.10
C TYR A 73 8.94 2.92 -7.65
N ASP A 74 9.87 2.89 -6.69
CA ASP A 74 10.48 1.63 -6.23
C ASP A 74 9.57 0.87 -5.24
N VAL A 75 8.48 1.51 -4.80
CA VAL A 75 7.54 0.99 -3.80
C VAL A 75 6.14 0.69 -4.37
N THR A 76 5.80 1.22 -5.55
CA THR A 76 4.58 0.89 -6.32
C THR A 76 4.80 -0.27 -7.29
#